data_AF-A0A0P7FTP4-F1
#
_entry.id   AF-A0A0P7FTP4-F1
#
_cell.length_a   1.000
_cell.length_b   1.000
_cell.length_c   1.000
_cell.angle_alpha   90.00
_cell.angle_beta   90.00
_cell.angle_gamma   90.00
#
_symmetry.space_group_name_H-M   'P 1'
#
loop_
_entity.id
_entity.type
_entity.pdbx_description
1 polymer ?
#
loop_
_entity_poly.entity_id
_entity_poly.type
_entity_poly.pdbx_seq_one_letter_code
_entity_poly.pdbx_strand_id
1 'polypeptide(L)'
;MVVGEAGVLGLPAAYGMGLGMFACKEEFLRQVPGRLVGATEDADGTRAYTLTLQTREQHIRKQRATSNICTNQAWVALRAAMHAASLGADGLVDLAEDCVTLAQDLAADLDDITGLQAPVDDRHHFREFVVGTDQPAAAIADDLADEGFAVHVIGDHRLQVCITDANAHAADDLVAAFEEVAA
;
A
#
# COMPACT_ATOMS: atom_id res chain seq x y z
N MET A 1 18.40 -1.29 0.66
CA MET A 1 17.50 -0.64 1.62
C MET A 1 16.12 -0.67 0.98
N VAL A 2 15.09 -0.97 1.76
CA VAL A 2 13.70 -0.98 1.31
C VAL A 2 12.95 0.02 2.18
N VAL A 3 12.19 0.90 1.53
CA VAL A 3 11.25 1.80 2.18
C VAL A 3 9.90 1.62 1.51
N GLY A 4 8.84 1.74 2.28
CA GLY A 4 7.49 1.55 1.76
C GLY A 4 6.44 1.95 2.79
N GLU A 5 5.21 1.66 2.47
CA GLU A 5 4.03 1.93 3.29
C GLU A 5 3.31 0.59 3.53
N ALA A 6 2.83 0.36 4.75
CA ALA A 6 2.18 -0.88 5.18
C ALA A 6 0.74 -0.66 5.66
N GLY A 7 0.08 0.37 5.13
CA GLY A 7 -1.31 0.73 5.34
C GLY A 7 -2.25 -0.37 4.87
N VAL A 8 -1.88 -1.03 3.77
CA VAL A 8 -2.61 -2.18 3.23
C VAL A 8 -2.75 -3.32 4.23
N LEU A 9 -1.90 -3.40 5.27
CA LEU A 9 -2.00 -4.42 6.29
C LEU A 9 -2.98 -4.01 7.40
N GLY A 10 -4.27 -4.15 7.11
CA GLY A 10 -5.33 -4.08 8.10
C GLY A 10 -5.61 -2.68 8.65
N LEU A 11 -5.20 -1.62 7.95
CA LEU A 11 -5.49 -0.23 8.29
C LEU A 11 -6.51 0.37 7.30
N PRO A 12 -7.53 1.10 7.78
CA PRO A 12 -8.45 1.80 6.89
C PRO A 12 -7.75 2.99 6.25
N ALA A 13 -8.32 3.50 5.15
CA ALA A 13 -7.93 4.78 4.59
C ALA A 13 -8.07 5.88 5.66
N ALA A 14 -6.97 6.58 5.96
CA ALA A 14 -6.89 7.52 7.07
C ALA A 14 -6.39 8.91 6.63
N TYR A 15 -6.74 9.33 5.41
CA TYR A 15 -6.52 10.68 4.86
C TYR A 15 -5.13 11.26 5.17
N GLY A 16 -4.08 10.47 4.94
CA GLY A 16 -2.68 10.88 5.11
C GLY A 16 -1.97 10.34 6.36
N MET A 17 -2.68 9.61 7.24
CA MET A 17 -2.01 8.76 8.23
C MET A 17 -1.67 7.40 7.60
N GLY A 18 -0.43 6.93 7.79
CA GLY A 18 0.04 5.66 7.25
C GLY A 18 1.19 5.08 8.06
N LEU A 19 1.64 3.89 7.66
CA LEU A 19 2.72 3.17 8.32
C LEU A 19 3.94 3.07 7.41
N GLY A 20 4.92 3.94 7.62
CA GLY A 20 6.20 3.82 6.95
C GLY A 20 6.97 2.57 7.40
N MET A 21 7.37 1.74 6.44
CA MET A 21 8.31 0.63 6.65
C MET A 21 9.71 1.01 6.23
N PHE A 22 10.70 0.52 6.98
CA PHE A 22 12.11 0.69 6.69
C PHE A 22 12.87 -0.59 6.99
N ALA A 23 13.56 -1.12 5.99
CA ALA A 23 14.42 -2.30 6.11
C ALA A 23 15.79 -2.06 5.46
N CYS A 24 16.85 -2.55 6.09
CA CYS A 24 18.21 -2.45 5.56
C CYS A 24 18.99 -3.74 5.82
N LYS A 25 20.13 -3.88 5.15
CA LYS A 25 21.10 -4.94 5.47
C LYS A 25 21.72 -4.69 6.85
N GLU A 26 22.21 -5.75 7.48
CA GLU A 26 22.78 -5.71 8.83
C GLU A 26 23.93 -4.70 8.97
N GLU A 27 24.77 -4.58 7.94
CA GLU A 27 25.89 -3.63 7.89
C GLU A 27 25.47 -2.15 8.11
N PHE A 28 24.20 -1.82 7.84
CA PHE A 28 23.65 -0.47 7.98
C PHE A 28 22.88 -0.25 9.29
N LEU A 29 22.76 -1.24 10.19
CA LEU A 29 21.94 -1.13 11.42
C LEU A 29 22.30 0.08 12.28
N ARG A 30 23.58 0.48 12.31
CA ARG A 30 24.05 1.65 13.07
C ARG A 30 23.59 3.00 12.51
N GLN A 31 23.07 3.01 11.28
CA GLN A 31 22.60 4.20 10.57
C GLN A 31 21.07 4.28 10.49
N VAL A 32 20.35 3.24 10.89
CA VAL A 32 18.88 3.19 10.82
C VAL A 32 18.26 4.31 11.66
N PRO A 33 17.26 5.03 11.13
CA PRO A 33 16.51 6.03 11.89
C PRO A 33 15.52 5.38 12.86
N GLY A 34 15.27 6.04 14.00
CA GLY A 34 14.24 5.61 14.95
C GLY A 34 14.58 4.36 15.76
N ARG A 35 13.52 3.79 16.33
CA ARG A 35 13.58 2.75 17.38
C ARG A 35 13.79 1.36 16.77
N LEU A 36 14.59 0.54 17.43
CA LEU A 36 14.78 -0.88 17.08
C LEU A 36 14.52 -1.74 18.31
N VAL A 37 13.68 -2.76 18.17
CA VAL A 37 13.46 -3.78 19.20
C VAL A 37 14.45 -4.92 18.96
N GLY A 38 15.11 -5.40 20.02
CA GLY A 38 15.97 -6.57 19.98
C GLY A 38 15.62 -7.56 21.09
N ALA A 39 15.85 -8.85 20.83
CA ALA A 39 15.74 -9.89 21.84
C ALA A 39 16.99 -9.90 22.75
N THR A 40 16.79 -10.19 24.03
CA THR A 40 17.83 -10.32 25.05
C THR A 40 17.36 -11.32 26.12
N GLU A 41 18.10 -11.47 27.21
CA GLU A 41 17.75 -12.31 28.35
C GLU A 41 17.64 -11.44 29.61
N ASP A 42 16.69 -11.76 30.49
CA ASP A 42 16.59 -11.14 31.81
C ASP A 42 17.56 -11.79 32.83
N ALA A 43 17.46 -11.38 34.10
CA ALA A 43 18.33 -11.87 35.17
C ALA A 43 18.19 -13.39 35.43
N ASP A 44 17.06 -13.99 35.05
CA ASP A 44 16.77 -15.41 35.22
C ASP A 44 17.08 -16.22 33.94
N GLY A 45 17.65 -15.58 32.91
CA GLY A 45 17.91 -16.21 31.61
C GLY A 45 16.68 -16.36 30.73
N THR A 46 15.57 -15.69 31.06
CA THR A 46 14.33 -15.74 30.27
C THR A 46 14.40 -14.74 29.12
N ARG A 47 13.94 -15.15 27.92
CA ARG A 47 13.93 -14.27 26.74
C ARG A 47 13.06 -13.03 26.99
N ALA A 48 13.66 -11.86 26.84
CA ALA A 48 13.03 -10.56 26.95
C ALA A 48 13.24 -9.73 25.67
N TYR A 49 12.47 -8.65 25.49
CA TYR A 49 12.60 -7.73 24.37
C TYR A 49 12.77 -6.30 24.88
N THR A 50 13.71 -5.56 24.30
CA THR A 50 13.97 -4.17 24.69
C THR A 50 14.37 -3.33 23.48
N LEU A 51 14.35 -2.00 23.64
CA LEU A 51 14.90 -1.09 22.64
C LEU A 51 16.43 -1.19 22.64
N THR A 52 17.01 -1.47 21.47
CA THR A 52 18.45 -1.66 21.31
C THR A 52 19.07 -0.55 20.45
N LEU A 53 20.40 -0.43 20.54
CA LEU A 53 21.17 0.56 19.79
C LEU A 53 20.65 2.00 19.96
N GLN A 54 20.11 2.33 21.13
CA GLN A 54 19.48 3.63 21.41
C GLN A 54 20.46 4.81 21.29
N THR A 55 21.78 4.55 21.32
CA THR A 55 22.82 5.57 21.10
C THR A 55 22.74 6.24 19.73
N ARG A 56 21.93 5.73 18.80
CA ARG A 56 21.62 6.36 17.51
C ARG A 56 20.58 7.49 17.63
N GLU A 57 19.72 7.44 18.64
CA GLU A 57 18.53 8.28 18.76
C GLU A 57 18.84 9.66 19.37
N GLN A 58 17.99 10.64 19.09
CA GLN A 58 18.12 12.05 19.49
C GLN A 58 18.18 12.27 21.00
N HIS A 59 17.55 11.40 21.80
CA HIS A 59 17.58 11.52 23.26
C HIS A 59 18.98 11.29 23.84
N ILE A 60 19.87 10.59 23.10
CA ILE A 60 21.29 10.41 23.46
C ILE A 60 22.20 11.29 22.60
N ARG A 61 22.10 11.19 21.26
CA ARG A 61 23.05 11.82 20.33
C ARG A 61 22.71 13.26 19.92
N LYS A 62 21.53 13.76 20.27
CA LYS A 62 21.05 15.11 19.92
C LYS A 62 21.24 15.40 18.43
N GLN A 63 22.03 16.40 18.08
CA GLN A 63 22.26 16.87 16.71
C GLN A 63 23.04 15.86 15.84
N ARG A 64 23.72 14.88 16.46
CA ARG A 64 24.46 13.81 15.76
C ARG A 64 23.64 12.54 15.58
N ALA A 65 22.36 12.55 15.94
CA ALA A 65 21.48 11.40 15.82
C ALA A 65 21.23 11.07 14.34
N THR A 66 20.83 9.81 14.08
CA THR A 66 20.53 9.35 12.72
C THR A 66 19.24 9.97 12.16
N SER A 67 18.38 10.50 13.03
CA SER A 67 17.14 11.21 12.69
C SER A 67 16.65 12.04 13.88
N ASN A 68 15.73 12.97 13.63
CA ASN A 68 15.00 13.72 14.65
C ASN A 68 13.71 13.00 15.14
N ILE A 69 13.37 11.82 14.59
CA ILE A 69 12.13 11.10 14.91
C ILE A 69 12.05 10.67 16.38
N CYS A 70 10.96 11.03 17.08
CA CYS A 70 10.75 10.71 18.49
C CYS A 70 9.49 9.87 18.72
N THR A 71 8.33 10.47 18.46
CA THR A 71 7.07 9.75 18.32
C THR A 71 7.06 9.10 16.95
N ASN A 72 6.74 7.81 16.91
CA ASN A 72 6.57 7.05 15.68
C ASN A 72 5.14 6.45 15.65
N GLN A 73 4.87 5.64 14.64
CA GLN A 73 3.58 4.99 14.43
C GLN A 73 3.48 3.62 15.13
N ALA A 74 3.94 3.49 16.38
CA ALA A 74 4.04 2.19 17.07
C ALA A 74 2.69 1.46 17.24
N TRP A 75 1.62 2.20 17.54
CA TRP A 75 0.29 1.61 17.70
C TRP A 75 -0.26 1.07 16.37
N VAL A 76 -0.06 1.85 15.30
CA VAL A 76 -0.42 1.46 13.93
C VAL A 76 0.42 0.27 13.46
N ALA A 77 1.72 0.25 13.79
CA ALA A 77 2.61 -0.88 13.51
C ALA A 77 2.18 -2.17 14.22
N LEU A 78 1.69 -2.07 15.46
CA LEU A 78 1.15 -3.23 16.18
C LEU A 78 -0.08 -3.80 15.48
N ARG A 79 -0.99 -2.95 15.00
CA ARG A 79 -2.17 -3.37 14.25
C ARG A 79 -1.79 -4.07 12.93
N ALA A 80 -0.86 -3.50 12.18
CA ALA A 80 -0.35 -4.13 10.95
C ALA A 80 0.32 -5.49 11.24
N ALA A 81 1.09 -5.59 12.33
CA ALA A 81 1.68 -6.85 12.75
C ALA A 81 0.63 -7.91 13.16
N MET A 82 -0.44 -7.50 13.85
CA MET A 82 -1.56 -8.38 14.18
C MET A 82 -2.27 -8.90 12.92
N HIS A 83 -2.50 -8.02 11.93
CA HIS A 83 -3.13 -8.42 10.67
C HIS A 83 -2.25 -9.39 9.87
N ALA A 84 -0.96 -9.07 9.69
CA ALA A 84 -0.02 -9.97 9.03
C ALA A 84 0.10 -11.32 9.76
N ALA A 85 0.09 -11.33 11.10
CA ALA A 85 0.10 -12.56 11.89
C ALA A 85 -1.20 -13.36 11.75
N SER A 86 -2.36 -12.70 11.58
CA SER A 86 -3.63 -13.38 11.36
C SER A 86 -3.75 -14.02 9.98
N LEU A 87 -3.16 -13.41 8.96
CA LEU A 87 -3.07 -14.00 7.61
C LEU A 87 -2.07 -15.15 7.58
N GLY A 88 -0.96 -15.02 8.32
CA GLY A 88 0.14 -15.97 8.22
C GLY A 88 0.91 -15.84 6.90
N ALA A 89 1.87 -16.74 6.66
CA ALA A 89 2.67 -16.69 5.44
C ALA A 89 1.83 -16.99 4.20
N ASP A 90 1.00 -18.03 4.26
CA ASP A 90 0.18 -18.48 3.13
C ASP A 90 -0.90 -17.42 2.81
N GLY A 91 -1.63 -16.91 3.81
CA GLY A 91 -2.64 -15.87 3.57
C GLY A 91 -2.08 -14.55 3.04
N LEU A 92 -0.81 -14.23 3.30
CA LEU A 92 -0.14 -13.09 2.66
C LEU A 92 0.18 -13.36 1.19
N VAL A 93 0.48 -14.61 0.83
CA VAL A 93 0.67 -15.02 -0.57
C VAL A 93 -0.68 -15.02 -1.28
N ASP A 94 -1.71 -15.63 -0.69
CA ASP A 94 -3.07 -15.66 -1.24
C ASP A 94 -3.58 -14.23 -1.51
N LEU A 95 -3.44 -13.31 -0.54
CA LEU A 95 -3.82 -11.91 -0.72
C LEU A 95 -3.03 -11.20 -1.84
N ALA A 96 -1.77 -11.57 -2.03
CA ALA A 96 -0.95 -11.03 -3.11
C ALA A 96 -1.37 -11.61 -4.48
N GLU A 97 -1.74 -12.88 -4.54
CA GLU A 97 -2.30 -13.53 -5.72
C GLU A 97 -3.64 -12.89 -6.09
N ASP A 98 -4.53 -12.68 -5.11
CA ASP A 98 -5.81 -11.98 -5.30
C ASP A 98 -5.61 -10.58 -5.89
N CYS A 99 -4.62 -9.81 -5.42
CA CYS A 99 -4.33 -8.50 -6.02
C CYS A 99 -4.08 -8.62 -7.53
N VAL A 100 -3.25 -9.59 -7.93
CA VAL A 100 -2.89 -9.81 -9.34
C VAL A 100 -4.11 -10.25 -10.15
N THR A 101 -4.85 -11.24 -9.66
CA THR A 101 -6.02 -11.79 -10.36
C THR A 101 -7.14 -10.77 -10.48
N LEU A 102 -7.49 -10.06 -9.40
CA LEU A 102 -8.52 -9.02 -9.42
C LEU A 102 -8.16 -7.88 -10.40
N ALA A 103 -6.89 -7.47 -10.44
CA ALA A 103 -6.44 -6.44 -11.37
C ALA A 103 -6.49 -6.91 -12.83
N GLN A 104 -6.18 -8.19 -13.09
CA GLN A 104 -6.26 -8.79 -14.42
C GLN A 104 -7.71 -8.91 -14.89
N ASP A 105 -8.59 -9.43 -14.04
CA ASP A 105 -10.01 -9.64 -14.36
C ASP A 105 -10.70 -8.29 -14.61
N LEU A 106 -10.53 -7.32 -13.70
CA LEU A 106 -11.11 -5.97 -13.89
C LEU A 106 -10.55 -5.28 -15.15
N ALA A 107 -9.27 -5.47 -15.47
CA ALA A 107 -8.72 -4.88 -16.69
C ALA A 107 -9.35 -5.49 -17.94
N ALA A 108 -9.60 -6.81 -17.96
CA ALA A 108 -10.27 -7.47 -19.07
C ALA A 108 -11.71 -6.97 -19.25
N ASP A 109 -12.46 -6.84 -18.15
CA ASP A 109 -13.84 -6.35 -18.20
C ASP A 109 -13.91 -4.90 -18.72
N LEU A 110 -12.95 -4.05 -18.33
CA LEU A 110 -12.87 -2.66 -18.82
C LEU A 110 -12.39 -2.56 -20.28
N ASP A 111 -11.60 -3.52 -20.79
CA ASP A 111 -11.14 -3.55 -22.19
C ASP A 111 -12.27 -3.89 -23.17
N ASP A 112 -13.30 -4.60 -22.70
CA ASP A 112 -14.49 -4.93 -23.49
C ASP A 112 -15.40 -3.70 -23.73
N ILE A 113 -15.20 -2.60 -22.99
CA ILE A 113 -15.96 -1.35 -23.13
C ILE A 113 -15.41 -0.52 -24.29
N THR A 114 -16.30 -0.14 -25.22
CA THR A 114 -15.91 0.69 -26.38
C THR A 114 -15.38 2.05 -25.92
N GLY A 115 -14.23 2.45 -26.47
CA GLY A 115 -13.57 3.72 -26.12
C GLY A 115 -12.60 3.61 -24.96
N LEU A 116 -12.45 2.42 -24.36
CA LEU A 116 -11.42 2.11 -23.38
C LEU A 116 -10.34 1.18 -23.96
N GLN A 117 -9.16 1.22 -23.35
CA GLN A 117 -8.09 0.25 -23.56
C GLN A 117 -7.46 -0.10 -22.20
N ALA A 118 -7.60 -1.34 -21.74
CA ALA A 118 -7.16 -1.77 -20.42
C ALA A 118 -6.51 -3.18 -20.43
N PRO A 119 -5.28 -3.34 -19.93
CA PRO A 119 -4.32 -2.28 -19.63
C PRO A 119 -3.78 -1.63 -20.92
N VAL A 120 -3.32 -0.38 -20.82
CA VAL A 120 -2.65 0.31 -21.93
C VAL A 120 -1.37 -0.40 -22.39
N ASP A 121 -0.71 -1.14 -21.49
CA ASP A 121 0.50 -1.89 -21.77
C ASP A 121 0.41 -3.34 -21.32
N ASP A 122 0.93 -4.25 -22.14
CA ASP A 122 1.05 -5.68 -21.83
C ASP A 122 2.22 -5.91 -20.87
N ARG A 123 2.00 -5.62 -19.58
CA ARG A 123 2.95 -5.81 -18.49
C ARG A 123 2.30 -6.51 -17.31
N HIS A 124 3.14 -6.88 -16.35
CA HIS A 124 2.66 -7.41 -15.09
C HIS A 124 2.18 -6.28 -14.18
N HIS A 125 0.91 -6.36 -13.80
CA HIS A 125 0.25 -5.48 -12.85
C HIS A 125 0.05 -6.21 -11.53
N PHE A 126 0.22 -5.51 -10.42
CA PHE A 126 -0.02 -6.09 -9.10
C PHE A 126 -1.44 -5.81 -8.63
N ARG A 127 -1.78 -4.55 -8.36
CA ARG A 127 -3.12 -4.13 -7.92
C ARG A 127 -3.64 -2.91 -8.69
N GLU A 128 -2.79 -2.36 -9.57
CA GLU A 128 -3.01 -1.11 -10.27
C GLU A 128 -2.60 -1.27 -11.73
N PHE A 129 -3.43 -0.76 -12.63
CA PHE A 129 -3.16 -0.73 -14.07
C PHE A 129 -3.66 0.58 -14.68
N VAL A 130 -3.23 0.85 -15.91
CA VAL A 130 -3.58 2.07 -16.63
C VAL A 130 -4.67 1.77 -17.65
N VAL A 131 -5.73 2.57 -17.65
CA VAL A 131 -6.82 2.56 -18.61
C VAL A 131 -6.66 3.75 -19.55
N GLY A 132 -6.60 3.48 -20.84
CA GLY A 132 -6.64 4.48 -21.90
C GLY A 132 -8.08 4.83 -22.22
N THR A 133 -8.36 6.10 -22.50
CA THR A 133 -9.72 6.59 -22.76
C THR A 133 -9.77 7.43 -24.03
N ASP A 134 -10.77 7.24 -24.89
CA ASP A 134 -10.98 8.11 -26.06
C ASP A 134 -11.42 9.52 -25.64
N GLN A 135 -12.16 9.63 -24.53
CA GLN A 135 -12.55 10.91 -23.93
C GLN A 135 -11.48 11.45 -22.96
N PRO A 136 -11.47 12.75 -22.64
CA PRO A 136 -10.56 13.31 -21.65
C PRO A 136 -10.72 12.61 -20.29
N ALA A 137 -9.62 12.07 -19.77
CA ALA A 137 -9.62 11.28 -18.53
C ALA A 137 -10.17 12.06 -17.32
N ALA A 138 -9.97 13.38 -17.29
CA ALA A 138 -10.52 14.23 -16.23
C ALA A 138 -12.05 14.25 -16.22
N ALA A 139 -12.70 14.25 -17.40
CA ALA A 139 -14.16 14.25 -17.49
C ALA A 139 -14.72 12.91 -16.99
N ILE A 140 -14.17 11.79 -17.47
CA ILE A 140 -14.54 10.45 -16.99
C ILE A 140 -14.36 10.32 -15.47
N ALA A 141 -13.25 10.84 -14.93
CA ALA A 141 -13.00 10.79 -13.49
C ALA A 141 -14.00 11.62 -12.68
N ASP A 142 -14.42 12.79 -13.17
CA ASP A 142 -15.44 13.62 -12.54
C ASP A 142 -16.81 12.92 -12.57
N ASP A 143 -17.19 12.33 -13.71
CA ASP A 143 -18.47 11.60 -13.85
C ASP A 143 -18.49 10.33 -12.99
N LEU A 144 -17.40 9.56 -12.92
CA LEU A 144 -17.26 8.42 -12.00
C LEU A 144 -17.36 8.85 -10.53
N ALA A 145 -16.87 10.04 -10.18
CA ALA A 145 -16.97 10.56 -8.82
C ALA A 145 -18.41 10.88 -8.42
N ASP A 146 -19.23 11.34 -9.38
CA ASP A 146 -20.67 11.52 -9.17
C ASP A 146 -21.41 10.17 -8.95
N GLU A 147 -20.91 9.09 -9.56
CA GLU A 147 -21.34 7.70 -9.31
C GLU A 147 -20.73 7.08 -8.04
N GLY A 148 -19.87 7.82 -7.32
CA GLY A 148 -19.28 7.40 -6.04
C GLY A 148 -17.95 6.65 -6.16
N PHE A 149 -17.32 6.61 -7.33
CA PHE A 149 -16.03 5.97 -7.58
C PHE A 149 -14.90 6.98 -7.73
N ALA A 150 -13.72 6.65 -7.20
CA ALA A 150 -12.53 7.48 -7.34
C ALA A 150 -11.45 6.74 -8.15
N VAL A 151 -11.01 7.36 -9.24
CA VAL A 151 -9.90 6.91 -10.09
C VAL A 151 -8.82 8.00 -10.16
N HIS A 152 -7.58 7.62 -10.52
CA HIS A 152 -6.47 8.56 -10.55
C HIS A 152 -6.15 9.02 -11.97
N VAL A 153 -6.37 10.31 -12.27
CA VAL A 153 -6.00 10.91 -13.56
C VAL A 153 -4.49 11.09 -13.64
N ILE A 154 -3.85 10.39 -14.58
CA ILE A 154 -2.38 10.39 -14.76
C ILE A 154 -1.93 10.97 -16.11
N GLY A 155 -2.87 11.40 -16.95
CA GLY A 155 -2.62 12.09 -18.22
C GLY A 155 -3.93 12.50 -18.89
N ASP A 156 -3.82 13.15 -20.06
CA ASP A 156 -4.98 13.71 -20.78
C ASP A 156 -6.04 12.65 -21.12
N HIS A 157 -5.62 11.42 -21.42
CA HIS A 157 -6.45 10.29 -21.84
C HIS A 157 -6.05 8.99 -21.11
N ARG A 158 -5.57 9.12 -19.87
CA ARG A 158 -5.10 7.99 -19.07
C ARG A 158 -5.56 8.08 -17.62
N LEU A 159 -6.25 7.04 -17.20
CA LEU A 159 -6.66 6.80 -15.83
C LEU A 159 -5.83 5.67 -15.23
N GLN A 160 -5.58 5.73 -13.93
CA GLN A 160 -5.05 4.62 -13.16
C GLN A 160 -6.16 4.11 -12.25
N VAL A 161 -6.42 2.81 -12.34
CA VAL A 161 -7.42 2.09 -11.54
C VAL A 161 -6.69 1.17 -10.57
N CYS A 162 -7.21 1.04 -9.35
CA CYS A 162 -6.66 0.22 -8.29
C CYS A 162 -7.76 -0.64 -7.66
N ILE A 163 -7.55 -1.95 -7.62
CA ILE A 163 -8.46 -2.92 -7.02
C ILE A 163 -7.70 -3.80 -6.02
N THR A 164 -8.30 -4.03 -4.86
CA THR A 164 -7.79 -4.93 -3.81
C THR A 164 -8.96 -5.65 -3.14
N ASP A 165 -8.65 -6.58 -2.24
CA ASP A 165 -9.60 -7.22 -1.31
C ASP A 165 -10.61 -6.25 -0.65
N ALA A 166 -10.18 -5.01 -0.35
CA ALA A 166 -10.99 -4.03 0.35
C ALA A 166 -12.11 -3.43 -0.51
N ASN A 167 -11.98 -3.40 -1.83
CA ASN A 167 -12.95 -2.79 -2.76
C ASN A 167 -13.45 -3.74 -3.85
N ALA A 168 -12.96 -4.99 -3.92
CA ALA A 168 -13.36 -5.97 -4.92
C ALA A 168 -14.87 -6.22 -5.01
N HIS A 169 -15.60 -6.05 -3.91
CA HIS A 169 -17.05 -6.19 -3.87
C HIS A 169 -17.81 -5.15 -4.71
N ALA A 170 -17.16 -4.07 -5.14
CA ALA A 170 -17.73 -3.00 -5.96
C ALA A 170 -17.17 -3.01 -7.40
N ALA A 171 -16.50 -4.09 -7.81
CA ALA A 171 -15.90 -4.19 -9.15
C ALA A 171 -16.95 -4.13 -10.26
N ASP A 172 -18.03 -4.93 -10.15
CA ASP A 172 -19.11 -4.96 -11.14
C ASP A 172 -19.80 -3.58 -11.27
N ASP A 173 -20.04 -2.92 -10.14
CA ASP A 173 -20.64 -1.58 -10.12
C ASP A 173 -19.71 -0.54 -10.76
N LEU A 174 -18.38 -0.67 -10.57
CA LEU A 174 -17.40 0.18 -11.22
C LEU A 174 -17.38 -0.01 -12.75
N VAL A 175 -17.46 -1.26 -13.22
CA VAL A 175 -17.53 -1.59 -14.66
C VAL A 175 -18.78 -0.97 -15.26
N ALA A 176 -19.94 -1.14 -14.63
CA ALA A 176 -21.20 -0.54 -15.07
C ALA A 176 -21.11 1.00 -15.13
N ALA A 177 -20.49 1.63 -14.12
CA ALA A 177 -20.28 3.08 -14.14
C ALA A 177 -19.37 3.50 -15.33
N PHE A 178 -18.31 2.75 -15.63
CA PHE A 178 -17.48 2.99 -16.81
C PHE A 178 -18.26 2.84 -18.12
N GLU A 179 -19.15 1.86 -18.25
CA GLU A 179 -20.00 1.70 -19.43
C GLU A 179 -20.90 2.91 -19.68
N GLU A 180 -21.42 3.52 -18.60
CA GLU A 180 -22.28 4.69 -18.68
C GLU A 180 -21.50 5.97 -19.04
N VAL A 181 -20.30 6.17 -18.50
CA VAL A 181 -19.53 7.42 -18.67
C VAL A 181 -18.53 7.40 -19.83
N ALA A 182 -18.11 6.22 -20.31
CA ALA A 182 -17.16 6.10 -21.41
C ALA A 182 -17.82 6.15 -22.81
N ALA A 183 -19.13 5.95 -22.88
CA ALA A 183 -19.96 6.05 -24.09
C ALA A 183 -19.97 7.47 -24.69
#